data_AF-A0A2D6TZX4-F1
#
_entry.id   AF-A0A2D6TZX4-F1
#
_cell.length_a   1.000
_cell.length_b   1.000
_cell.length_c   1.000
_cell.angle_alpha   90.00
_cell.angle_beta   90.00
_cell.angle_gamma   90.00
#
_symmetry.space_group_name_H-M   'P 1'
#
loop_
_entity.id
_entity.type
_entity.pdbx_description
1 polymer ?
#
loop_
_entity_poly.entity_id
_entity_poly.type
_entity_poly.pdbx_seq_one_letter_code
_entity_poly.pdbx_strand_id
1 'polypeptide(L)'
;MQILTVENQGMAINSLQDEIDEDMRFSVLDNSDTENPDFYFVPLVFLESFSAPVAVLQIGKHKIQMPLDWCVAVGDHEAGDVEVLPITSLNSRDFHAFSFNPLSTYLVEWPKIDIINVYSEVKWYFPKTKPSQLLCTPLSNTDNPNCVYFIKEISKQCEVINYGKMW
;
A
#
# COMPACT_ATOMS: atom_id res chain seq x y z
N MET A 1 -0.11 -10.64 0.58
CA MET A 1 -0.34 -9.21 0.91
C MET A 1 -0.41 -9.05 2.41
N GLN A 2 -0.11 -7.85 2.91
CA GLN A 2 -0.18 -7.50 4.33
C GLN A 2 -1.13 -6.32 4.52
N ILE A 3 -1.69 -6.20 5.73
CA ILE A 3 -2.53 -5.08 6.14
C ILE A 3 -2.08 -4.56 7.50
N LEU A 4 -2.25 -3.25 7.73
CA LEU A 4 -2.04 -2.63 9.04
C LEU A 4 -3.36 -2.61 9.83
N THR A 5 -3.35 -3.10 11.08
CA THR A 5 -4.52 -3.07 11.97
C THR A 5 -4.52 -1.87 12.93
N VAL A 6 -5.63 -1.68 13.65
CA VAL A 6 -5.80 -0.61 14.65
C VAL A 6 -4.86 -0.76 15.85
N GLU A 7 -4.36 -1.96 16.12
CA GLU A 7 -3.31 -2.25 17.11
C GLU A 7 -1.90 -1.90 16.63
N ASN A 8 -1.77 -1.27 15.45
CA ASN A 8 -0.51 -0.94 14.79
C ASN A 8 0.38 -2.16 14.50
N GLN A 9 -0.25 -3.27 14.13
CA GLN A 9 0.42 -4.52 13.80
C GLN A 9 0.24 -4.87 12.32
N GLY A 10 1.33 -5.36 11.72
CA GLY A 10 1.30 -5.91 10.37
C GLY A 10 0.81 -7.35 10.36
N MET A 11 -0.21 -7.62 9.55
CA MET A 11 -0.82 -8.94 9.47
C MET A 11 -0.92 -9.44 8.02
N ALA A 12 -0.55 -10.70 7.80
CA ALA A 12 -0.61 -11.32 6.49
C ALA A 12 -2.03 -11.79 6.16
N ILE A 13 -2.56 -11.40 5.00
CA ILE A 13 -3.94 -11.75 4.59
C ILE A 13 -4.14 -13.27 4.46
N ASN A 14 -3.10 -14.01 4.08
CA ASN A 14 -3.20 -15.46 3.98
C ASN A 14 -3.45 -16.14 5.33
N SER A 15 -3.10 -15.48 6.44
CA SER A 15 -3.37 -15.96 7.80
C SER A 15 -4.80 -15.67 8.27
N LEU A 16 -5.56 -14.86 7.54
CA LEU A 16 -6.89 -14.37 7.95
C LEU A 16 -8.07 -15.16 7.36
N GLN A 17 -7.83 -16.09 6.43
CA GLN A 17 -8.92 -16.68 5.64
C GLN A 17 -9.97 -17.42 6.49
N ASP A 18 -9.61 -17.88 7.69
CA ASP A 18 -10.50 -18.59 8.61
C ASP A 18 -10.86 -17.77 9.87
N GLU A 19 -10.31 -16.54 10.04
CA GLU A 19 -10.32 -15.77 11.30
C GLU A 19 -10.70 -14.28 11.11
N ILE A 20 -11.54 -13.95 10.11
CA ILE A 20 -12.05 -12.57 9.98
C ILE A 20 -13.05 -12.30 11.11
N ASP A 21 -12.61 -11.51 12.09
CA ASP A 21 -13.47 -10.97 13.16
C ASP A 21 -14.31 -9.79 12.63
N GLU A 22 -15.54 -9.64 13.12
CA GLU A 22 -16.46 -8.54 12.78
C GLU A 22 -15.89 -7.16 13.15
N ASP A 23 -15.04 -7.11 14.18
CA ASP A 23 -14.41 -5.87 14.66
C ASP A 23 -13.09 -5.55 13.96
N MET A 24 -12.62 -6.45 13.09
CA MET A 24 -11.33 -6.28 12.43
C MET A 24 -11.36 -5.12 11.44
N ARG A 25 -10.35 -4.25 11.53
CA ARG A 25 -10.21 -3.05 10.68
C ARG A 25 -8.82 -2.98 10.10
N PHE A 26 -8.72 -2.41 8.91
CA PHE A 26 -7.44 -2.21 8.22
C PHE A 26 -7.29 -0.77 7.73
N SER A 27 -6.05 -0.32 7.66
CA SER A 27 -5.74 1.04 7.23
C SER A 27 -5.75 1.19 5.71
N VAL A 28 -6.31 2.32 5.26
CA VAL A 28 -6.24 2.82 3.89
C VAL A 28 -5.86 4.30 3.87
N LEU A 29 -5.22 4.74 2.80
CA LEU A 29 -5.10 6.15 2.43
C LEU A 29 -6.19 6.47 1.42
N ASP A 30 -7.14 7.33 1.77
CA ASP A 30 -8.24 7.75 0.90
C ASP A 30 -7.90 9.10 0.24
N ASN A 31 -7.87 9.12 -1.09
CA ASN A 31 -7.68 10.31 -1.92
C ASN A 31 -8.91 10.58 -2.80
N SER A 32 -10.13 10.32 -2.31
CA SER A 32 -11.36 10.65 -3.04
C SER A 32 -11.62 12.15 -3.12
N ASP A 33 -11.18 12.89 -2.10
CA ASP A 33 -11.10 14.35 -2.11
C ASP A 33 -9.62 14.75 -2.14
N THR A 34 -9.13 15.18 -3.31
CA THR A 34 -7.72 15.57 -3.51
C THR A 34 -7.33 16.80 -2.68
N GLU A 35 -8.29 17.55 -2.16
CA GLU A 35 -8.03 18.67 -1.27
C GLU A 35 -7.86 18.23 0.19
N ASN A 36 -8.36 17.05 0.56
CA ASN A 36 -8.33 16.52 1.93
C ASN A 36 -8.02 15.00 1.96
N PRO A 37 -6.84 14.57 1.46
CA PRO A 37 -6.45 13.17 1.57
C PRO A 37 -6.20 12.80 3.03
N ASP A 38 -6.68 11.63 3.47
CA ASP A 38 -6.56 11.21 4.88
C ASP A 38 -6.51 9.67 5.04
N PHE A 39 -6.10 9.23 6.22
CA PHE A 39 -5.99 7.83 6.59
C PHE A 39 -7.22 7.35 7.35
N TYR A 40 -7.74 6.20 6.96
CA TYR A 40 -8.92 5.61 7.60
C TYR A 40 -8.68 4.16 7.99
N PHE A 41 -9.31 3.74 9.08
CA PHE A 41 -9.43 2.33 9.45
C PHE A 41 -10.82 1.83 9.09
N VAL A 42 -10.91 1.09 7.98
CA VAL A 42 -12.18 0.60 7.45
C VAL A 42 -12.41 -0.86 7.88
N PRO A 43 -13.67 -1.30 8.08
CA PRO A 43 -13.97 -2.68 8.46
C PRO A 43 -13.52 -3.69 7.41
N LEU A 44 -12.91 -4.79 7.86
CA LEU A 44 -12.61 -5.95 7.03
C LEU A 44 -13.86 -6.82 6.92
N VAL A 45 -14.77 -6.47 6.01
CA VAL A 45 -16.03 -7.23 5.86
C VAL A 45 -15.84 -8.50 5.04
N PHE A 46 -15.01 -8.45 4.01
CA PHE A 46 -14.70 -9.61 3.16
C PHE A 46 -13.38 -9.45 2.39
N LEU A 47 -12.83 -10.58 1.99
CA LEU A 47 -11.67 -10.67 1.10
C LEU A 47 -12.13 -10.97 -0.33
N GLU A 48 -11.64 -10.20 -1.28
CA GLU A 48 -11.74 -10.52 -2.70
C GLU A 48 -10.52 -11.36 -3.12
N SER A 49 -10.70 -12.18 -4.16
CA SER A 49 -9.61 -12.95 -4.75
C SER A 49 -9.55 -12.78 -6.25
N PHE A 50 -8.34 -12.77 -6.78
CA PHE A 50 -8.04 -12.69 -8.21
C PHE A 50 -6.72 -13.38 -8.48
N SER A 51 -6.38 -13.57 -9.75
CA SER A 51 -5.10 -14.15 -10.14
C SER A 51 -4.28 -13.12 -10.92
N ALA A 52 -3.02 -12.97 -10.56
CA ALA A 52 -2.08 -12.05 -11.21
C ALA A 52 -0.61 -12.49 -11.00
N PRO A 53 0.32 -12.14 -11.91
CA PRO A 53 1.75 -12.34 -11.73
C PRO A 53 2.29 -11.67 -10.44
N VAL A 54 3.37 -12.20 -9.89
CA VAL A 54 3.98 -11.67 -8.67
C VAL A 54 5.16 -10.77 -9.02
N ALA A 55 5.17 -9.54 -8.52
CA ALA A 55 6.36 -8.70 -8.41
C ALA A 55 7.00 -8.90 -7.03
N VAL A 56 8.30 -9.21 -7.01
CA VAL A 56 9.10 -9.13 -5.77
C VAL A 56 9.73 -7.74 -5.73
N LEU A 57 9.31 -6.95 -4.75
CA LEU A 57 9.75 -5.58 -4.56
C LEU A 57 10.79 -5.54 -3.43
N GLN A 58 11.93 -4.91 -3.70
CA GLN A 58 12.89 -4.50 -2.68
C GLN A 58 12.58 -3.05 -2.31
N ILE A 59 12.18 -2.81 -1.06
CA ILE A 59 11.87 -1.47 -0.53
C ILE A 59 12.79 -1.19 0.63
N GLY A 60 13.81 -0.36 0.42
CA GLY A 60 14.91 -0.19 1.37
C GLY A 60 15.54 -1.54 1.72
N LYS A 61 15.44 -1.96 2.99
CA LYS A 61 15.92 -3.27 3.46
C LYS A 61 14.88 -4.40 3.38
N HIS A 62 13.62 -4.09 3.07
CA HIS A 62 12.51 -5.04 3.11
C HIS A 62 12.25 -5.66 1.74
N LYS A 63 11.79 -6.92 1.74
CA LYS A 63 11.31 -7.62 0.56
C LYS A 63 9.85 -7.97 0.74
N ILE A 64 9.01 -7.54 -0.20
CA ILE A 64 7.59 -7.87 -0.20
C ILE A 64 7.15 -8.39 -1.57
N GLN A 65 6.04 -9.12 -1.59
CA GLN A 65 5.42 -9.61 -2.81
C GLN A 65 4.11 -8.88 -3.03
N MET A 66 3.91 -8.36 -4.24
CA MET A 66 2.71 -7.64 -4.65
C MET A 66 2.28 -8.11 -6.05
N PRO A 67 0.99 -8.07 -6.39
CA PRO A 67 0.53 -8.31 -7.76
C PRO A 67 1.19 -7.32 -8.72
N LEU A 68 1.74 -7.80 -9.84
CA LEU A 68 2.49 -6.99 -10.79
C LEU A 68 1.63 -5.91 -11.48
N ASP A 69 0.33 -6.16 -11.61
CA ASP A 69 -0.66 -5.30 -12.25
C ASP A 69 -1.20 -4.18 -11.34
N TRP A 70 -0.71 -4.08 -10.10
CA TRP A 70 -1.09 -3.01 -9.18
C TRP A 70 -0.24 -1.75 -9.38
N CYS A 71 -0.70 -0.67 -8.76
CA CYS A 71 0.01 0.59 -8.65
C CYS A 71 0.57 0.77 -7.23
N VAL A 72 1.60 1.59 -7.10
CA VAL A 72 2.29 1.94 -5.86
C VAL A 72 2.41 3.45 -5.73
N ALA A 73 2.26 3.96 -4.51
CA ALA A 73 2.53 5.35 -4.20
C ALA A 73 4.04 5.60 -4.11
N VAL A 74 4.54 6.51 -4.93
CA VAL A 74 5.95 6.92 -5.00
C VAL A 74 6.06 8.43 -4.94
N GLY A 75 7.25 8.93 -4.64
CA GLY A 75 7.51 10.36 -4.65
C GLY A 75 8.94 10.65 -4.26
N ASP A 76 9.20 11.91 -3.96
CA ASP A 76 10.50 12.41 -3.53
C ASP A 76 10.32 13.52 -2.51
N HIS A 77 11.28 13.65 -1.60
CA HIS A 77 11.35 14.72 -0.62
C HIS A 77 11.41 16.12 -1.26
N GLU A 78 11.93 16.23 -2.50
CA GLU A 78 12.04 17.51 -3.20
C GLU A 78 10.78 17.91 -3.99
N ALA A 79 9.99 16.94 -4.45
CA ALA A 79 8.90 17.18 -5.40
C ALA A 79 7.56 17.57 -4.75
N GLY A 80 7.37 17.29 -3.45
CA GLY A 80 6.19 17.74 -2.67
C GLY A 80 4.87 16.99 -2.95
N ASP A 81 4.76 16.26 -4.06
CA ASP A 81 3.58 15.46 -4.40
C ASP A 81 3.93 13.95 -4.43
N VAL A 82 2.95 13.12 -4.04
CA VAL A 82 3.02 11.66 -4.16
C VAL A 82 2.25 11.25 -5.41
N GLU A 83 2.87 10.45 -6.26
CA GLU A 83 2.25 9.90 -7.47
C GLU A 83 1.95 8.41 -7.30
N VAL A 84 0.83 7.96 -7.85
CA VAL A 84 0.43 6.55 -7.87
C VAL A 84 0.72 5.98 -9.24
N LEU A 85 1.81 5.21 -9.33
CA LEU A 85 2.30 4.69 -10.60
C LEU A 85 2.14 3.17 -10.69
N PRO A 86 1.91 2.60 -11.90
CA PRO A 86 1.94 1.16 -12.09
C PRO A 86 3.27 0.58 -11.66
N ILE A 87 3.27 -0.56 -10.95
CA ILE A 87 4.50 -1.25 -10.52
C ILE A 87 5.40 -1.54 -11.73
N THR A 88 4.82 -1.90 -12.87
CA THR A 88 5.56 -2.13 -14.13
C THR A 88 6.39 -0.93 -14.62
N SER A 89 6.07 0.29 -14.16
CA SER A 89 6.79 1.51 -14.51
C SER A 89 8.10 1.69 -13.74
N LEU A 90 8.30 0.93 -12.65
CA LEU A 90 9.48 1.04 -11.78
C LEU A 90 10.78 0.57 -12.45
N ASN A 91 10.69 -0.22 -13.52
CA ASN A 91 11.85 -0.83 -14.16
C ASN A 91 12.86 0.23 -14.63
N SER A 92 14.10 0.07 -14.17
CA SER A 92 15.26 0.90 -14.55
C SER A 92 15.08 2.40 -14.25
N ARG A 93 14.27 2.74 -13.23
CA ARG A 93 14.07 4.10 -12.75
C ARG A 93 14.39 4.19 -11.26
N ASP A 94 14.86 5.36 -10.82
CA ASP A 94 15.24 5.59 -9.43
C ASP A 94 14.03 6.16 -8.67
N PHE A 95 13.08 5.28 -8.35
CA PHE A 95 11.90 5.65 -7.58
C PHE A 95 12.08 5.38 -6.09
N HIS A 96 11.38 6.17 -5.28
CA HIS A 96 11.26 5.98 -3.85
C HIS A 96 9.79 5.80 -3.49
N ALA A 97 9.49 4.81 -2.66
CA ALA A 97 8.13 4.55 -2.21
C ALA A 97 7.72 5.59 -1.16
N PHE A 98 6.47 6.06 -1.22
CA PHE A 98 5.90 6.84 -0.14
C PHE A 98 5.73 5.94 1.09
N SER A 99 6.50 6.19 2.15
CA SER A 99 6.43 5.43 3.39
C SER A 99 6.00 6.28 4.57
N PHE A 100 4.87 5.90 5.16
CA PHE A 100 4.26 6.59 6.28
C PHE A 100 3.41 5.60 7.08
N ASN A 101 3.53 5.59 8.41
CA ASN A 101 2.62 4.82 9.27
C ASN A 101 1.63 5.80 9.95
N PRO A 102 0.31 5.63 9.74
CA PRO A 102 -0.70 6.58 10.22
C PRO A 102 -0.87 6.63 11.74
N LEU A 103 -0.33 5.68 12.49
CA LEU A 103 -0.46 5.59 13.95
C LEU A 103 0.79 6.01 14.72
N SER A 104 1.96 6.01 14.08
CA SER A 104 3.24 6.13 14.79
C SER A 104 4.30 7.00 14.10
N THR A 105 4.11 7.34 12.83
CA THR A 105 5.06 8.14 12.08
C THR A 105 4.64 9.61 12.05
N TYR A 106 5.60 10.50 12.27
CA TYR A 106 5.42 11.95 12.15
C TYR A 106 6.09 12.54 10.90
N LEU A 107 6.97 11.77 10.25
CA LEU A 107 7.76 12.21 9.10
C LEU A 107 7.72 11.14 8.01
N VAL A 108 7.42 11.58 6.79
CA VAL A 108 7.44 10.70 5.62
C VAL A 108 8.87 10.22 5.35
N GLU A 109 9.01 8.93 5.08
CA GLU A 109 10.23 8.32 4.60
C GLU A 109 10.09 7.95 3.12
N TRP A 110 11.21 7.99 2.40
CA TRP A 110 11.28 7.70 0.97
C TRP A 110 12.27 6.56 0.70
N PRO A 111 11.99 5.32 1.15
CA PRO A 111 12.87 4.19 0.85
C PRO A 111 12.86 3.89 -0.66
N LYS A 112 14.06 3.65 -1.22
CA LYS A 112 14.20 3.21 -2.61
C LYS A 112 13.37 1.95 -2.88
N ILE A 113 12.69 1.91 -4.02
CA ILE A 113 11.88 0.76 -4.46
C ILE A 113 12.35 0.24 -5.82
N ASP A 114 12.62 -1.06 -5.90
CA ASP A 114 13.05 -1.76 -7.12
C ASP A 114 12.29 -3.08 -7.30
N ILE A 115 11.98 -3.46 -8.55
CA ILE A 115 11.56 -4.83 -8.87
C ILE A 115 12.80 -5.70 -8.98
N ILE A 116 12.94 -6.70 -8.11
CA ILE A 116 14.09 -7.61 -8.10
C ILE A 116 13.79 -8.98 -8.71
N ASN A 117 12.50 -9.35 -8.82
CA ASN A 117 12.10 -10.55 -9.52
C ASN A 117 10.62 -10.49 -9.94
N VAL A 118 10.24 -11.30 -10.93
CA VAL A 118 8.85 -11.50 -11.35
C VAL A 118 8.59 -13.00 -11.48
N TYR A 119 7.51 -13.48 -10.88
CA TYR A 119 7.08 -14.87 -10.98
C TYR A 119 5.77 -15.02 -11.72
N SER A 120 5.48 -16.26 -12.11
CA SER A 120 4.20 -16.65 -12.70
C SER A 120 3.02 -16.27 -11.80
N GLU A 121 1.86 -16.20 -12.43
CA GLU A 121 0.59 -15.92 -11.80
C GLU A 121 0.29 -16.82 -10.59
N VAL A 122 -0.19 -16.20 -9.52
CA VAL A 122 -0.71 -16.88 -8.31
C VAL A 122 -2.07 -16.30 -7.96
N LYS A 123 -2.83 -17.02 -7.12
CA LYS A 123 -4.06 -16.51 -6.54
C LYS A 123 -3.75 -15.56 -5.37
N TRP A 124 -4.29 -14.36 -5.44
CA TRP A 124 -4.18 -13.32 -4.42
C TRP A 124 -5.48 -13.16 -3.65
N TYR A 125 -5.35 -12.69 -2.42
CA TYR A 125 -6.45 -12.31 -1.54
C TYR A 125 -6.18 -10.91 -1.00
N PHE A 126 -7.17 -10.03 -1.03
CA PHE A 126 -7.04 -8.66 -0.57
C PHE A 126 -8.37 -8.14 0.01
N PRO A 127 -8.36 -7.20 0.96
CA PRO A 127 -9.58 -6.56 1.39
C PRO A 127 -10.13 -5.69 0.26
N LYS A 128 -11.45 -5.65 0.12
CA LYS A 128 -12.06 -4.73 -0.85
C LYS A 128 -11.79 -3.27 -0.44
N THR A 129 -11.34 -2.46 -1.40
CA THR A 129 -11.10 -1.02 -1.22
C THR A 129 -11.92 -0.15 -2.19
N LYS A 130 -12.09 1.12 -1.80
CA LYS A 130 -12.52 2.27 -2.63
C LYS A 130 -11.67 2.38 -3.93
N PRO A 131 -12.14 2.79 -5.14
CA PRO A 131 -11.22 3.15 -6.25
C PRO A 131 -10.24 4.30 -5.95
N SER A 132 -10.44 5.05 -4.87
CA SER A 132 -9.57 6.13 -4.38
C SER A 132 -8.80 5.75 -3.12
N GLN A 133 -8.91 4.50 -2.67
CA GLN A 133 -8.35 4.02 -1.41
C GLN A 133 -7.15 3.12 -1.68
N LEU A 134 -5.97 3.60 -1.31
CA LEU A 134 -4.76 2.82 -1.33
C LEU A 134 -4.66 1.99 -0.06
N LEU A 135 -4.33 0.71 -0.22
CA LEU A 135 -4.11 -0.21 0.89
C LEU A 135 -2.82 0.14 1.61
N CYS A 136 -2.91 0.45 2.91
CA CYS A 136 -1.75 0.59 3.78
C CYS A 136 -1.13 -0.79 4.03
N THR A 137 0.05 -1.02 3.47
CA THR A 137 0.76 -2.31 3.49
C THR A 137 2.03 -2.19 4.32
N PRO A 138 2.08 -2.82 5.50
CA PRO A 138 3.29 -2.93 6.30
C PRO A 138 4.45 -3.63 5.57
N LEU A 139 5.67 -3.14 5.79
CA LEU A 139 6.90 -3.74 5.28
C LEU A 139 7.43 -4.87 6.18
N SER A 140 6.87 -5.03 7.39
CA SER A 140 7.18 -6.11 8.33
C SER A 140 5.97 -6.48 9.20
N ASN A 141 5.93 -7.74 9.64
CA ASN A 141 4.96 -8.24 10.63
C ASN A 141 5.44 -7.93 12.07
N THR A 142 5.77 -6.68 12.34
CA THR A 142 6.23 -6.22 13.66
C THR A 142 5.30 -5.13 14.18
N ASP A 143 5.40 -4.80 15.46
CA ASP A 143 4.74 -3.62 16.01
C ASP A 143 5.31 -2.35 15.38
N ASN A 144 4.44 -1.36 15.14
CA ASN A 144 4.78 -0.06 14.55
C ASN A 144 5.61 -0.19 13.24
N PRO A 145 5.14 -0.96 12.25
CA PRO A 145 5.91 -1.21 11.04
C PRO A 145 5.93 0.03 10.14
N ASN A 146 6.99 0.21 9.35
CA ASN A 146 6.92 1.14 8.22
C ASN A 146 5.90 0.63 7.22
N CYS A 147 5.04 1.52 6.71
CA CYS A 147 4.01 1.17 5.75
C CYS A 147 4.24 1.86 4.41
N VAL A 148 3.80 1.22 3.34
CA VAL A 148 3.76 1.73 1.97
C VAL A 148 2.37 1.50 1.39
N TYR A 149 2.04 2.12 0.26
CA TYR A 149 0.67 2.18 -0.21
C TYR A 149 0.54 1.63 -1.63
N PHE A 150 -0.41 0.73 -1.82
CA PHE A 150 -0.69 0.09 -3.11
C PHE A 150 -2.18 0.14 -3.44
N ILE A 151 -2.50 0.13 -4.74
CA ILE A 151 -3.90 0.07 -5.20
C ILE A 151 -3.98 -0.73 -6.49
N LYS A 152 -5.05 -1.52 -6.63
CA LYS A 152 -5.28 -2.32 -7.84
C LYS A 152 -5.55 -1.43 -9.06
N GLU A 153 -6.51 -0.53 -8.94
CA GLU A 153 -6.94 0.38 -10.01
C GLU A 153 -7.07 1.78 -9.44
N ILE A 154 -6.39 2.75 -10.05
CA ILE A 154 -6.47 4.17 -9.68
C ILE A 154 -7.15 4.95 -10.81
N SER A 155 -8.03 5.88 -10.44
CA SER A 155 -8.57 6.83 -11.40
C SER A 155 -7.58 7.96 -11.63
N LYS A 156 -7.52 8.52 -12.84
CA LYS A 156 -6.61 9.64 -13.16
C LYS A 156 -6.81 10.87 -12.26
N GLN A 157 -8.01 11.04 -11.70
CA GLN A 157 -8.31 12.16 -10.81
C GLN A 157 -7.65 12.00 -9.44
N CYS A 158 -7.31 10.78 -9.03
CA CYS A 158 -6.79 10.46 -7.71
C CYS A 158 -5.32 9.98 -7.75
N GLU A 159 -4.65 10.04 -8.90
CA GLU A 159 -3.30 9.51 -9.08
C GLU A 159 -2.20 10.39 -8.49
N VAL A 160 -2.52 11.66 -8.19
CA VAL A 160 -1.66 12.58 -7.46
C VAL A 160 -2.25 12.81 -6.08
N ILE A 161 -1.44 12.61 -5.05
CA ILE A 161 -1.81 12.77 -3.65
C ILE A 161 -0.96 13.91 -3.09
N ASN A 162 -1.63 14.99 -2.67
CA ASN A 162 -0.96 16.10 -2.02
C ASN A 162 -0.72 15.76 -0.54
N TYR A 163 0.44 15.18 -0.23
CA TYR A 163 0.72 14.80 1.16
C TYR A 163 0.91 16.00 2.08
N GLY A 164 1.24 17.18 1.55
CA GLY A 164 1.30 18.43 2.31
C GLY A 164 -0.05 18.95 2.81
N LYS A 165 -1.16 18.37 2.31
CA LYS A 165 -2.53 18.61 2.80
C LYS A 165 -3.03 17.53 3.76
N MET A 166 -2.22 16.50 4.07
CA MET A 166 -2.58 15.45 5.01
C MET A 166 -2.39 15.90 6.47
N TRP A 167 -3.24 16.81 6.98
CA TRP A 167 -3.35 17.19 8.40
C TRP A 167 -4.40 18.26 8.64
#